data_AF-A0A0T6BTY1-F1
#
_entry.id   AF-A0A0T6BTY1-F1
#
_cell.length_a   1.000
_cell.length_b   1.000
_cell.length_c   1.000
_cell.angle_alpha   90.00
_cell.angle_beta   90.00
_cell.angle_gamma   90.00
#
_symmetry.space_group_name_H-M   'P 1'
#
loop_
_entity.id
_entity.type
_entity.pdbx_description
1 polymer ?
#
loop_
_entity_poly.entity_id
_entity_poly.type
_entity_poly.pdbx_seq_one_letter_code
_entity_poly.pdbx_strand_id
1 'polypeptide(L)'
;MKKRCIISLITAVCIAVLWQCPIMASGDKYANFAELAENEVEGEDYRIEYTDMGTDLLVLSPHGGGIEGGVSELVRAFGEEYSTYLFEGIKPSNNWDLHITSSHFDEPTALEKISDHSYVLAIHGYSDTEKHTIVGGTDTEGGQAIVDALSEQGFSAELVDQSHRLSGTDPDNLNNLCKTGKSIQLEISTSQREAFFSRFGLVTRAKSYNKVFSKYVDAIKEVLNERYK
;
A
#
# COMPACT_ATOMS: atom_id res chain seq x y z
N MET A 1 77.27 -7.51 -4.90
CA MET A 1 76.54 -6.36 -5.48
C MET A 1 75.05 -6.57 -5.24
N LYS A 2 74.38 -5.54 -4.72
CA LYS A 2 72.99 -5.50 -4.28
C LYS A 2 71.99 -5.79 -5.41
N LYS A 3 70.75 -6.13 -5.00
CA LYS A 3 69.43 -5.99 -5.69
C LYS A 3 68.83 -7.35 -6.09
N ARG A 4 67.56 -7.70 -5.83
CA ARG A 4 66.38 -6.95 -5.36
C ARG A 4 65.33 -7.97 -4.86
N CYS A 5 64.74 -7.74 -3.68
CA CYS A 5 63.47 -8.35 -3.29
C CYS A 5 62.38 -7.97 -4.30
N ILE A 6 61.61 -8.96 -4.76
CA ILE A 6 60.34 -8.74 -5.46
C ILE A 6 59.25 -9.07 -4.46
N ILE A 7 58.65 -8.02 -3.89
CA ILE A 7 57.42 -8.11 -3.11
C ILE A 7 56.29 -7.96 -4.13
N SER A 8 55.55 -9.03 -4.39
CA SER A 8 54.33 -8.96 -5.20
C SER A 8 53.22 -8.37 -4.35
N LEU A 9 52.89 -7.10 -4.59
CA LEU A 9 51.75 -6.41 -3.97
C LEU A 9 50.51 -6.69 -4.83
N ILE A 10 49.70 -7.68 -4.44
CA ILE A 10 48.37 -7.89 -5.06
C ILE A 10 47.44 -6.84 -4.45
N THR A 11 47.13 -5.80 -5.22
CA THR A 11 46.10 -4.82 -4.89
C THR A 11 44.76 -5.42 -5.26
N ALA A 12 43.99 -5.85 -4.26
CA ALA A 12 42.60 -6.25 -4.45
C ALA A 12 41.75 -4.99 -4.71
N VAL A 13 41.33 -4.81 -5.96
CA VAL A 13 40.35 -3.78 -6.32
C VAL A 13 38.96 -4.34 -5.98
N CYS A 14 38.41 -3.92 -4.84
CA CYS A 14 37.00 -4.13 -4.54
C CYS A 14 36.19 -3.16 -5.40
N ILE A 15 35.62 -3.63 -6.52
CA ILE A 15 34.62 -2.88 -7.26
C ILE A 15 33.31 -3.01 -6.47
N ALA A 16 33.02 -2.03 -5.63
CA ALA A 16 31.69 -1.85 -5.09
C ALA A 16 30.76 -1.47 -6.24
N VAL A 17 30.00 -2.43 -6.74
CA VAL A 17 28.86 -2.14 -7.61
C VAL A 17 27.80 -1.53 -6.70
N LEU A 18 27.79 -0.20 -6.63
CA LEU A 18 26.70 0.55 -6.03
C LEU A 18 25.48 0.33 -6.91
N TRP A 19 24.60 -0.57 -6.48
CA TRP A 19 23.27 -0.69 -7.04
C TRP A 19 22.50 0.55 -6.57
N GLN A 20 22.58 1.61 -7.37
CA GLN A 20 21.73 2.78 -7.17
C GLN A 20 20.32 2.37 -7.59
N CYS A 21 19.45 2.09 -6.61
CA CYS A 21 18.01 2.18 -6.86
C CYS A 21 17.71 3.61 -7.31
N PRO A 22 17.13 3.82 -8.50
CA PRO A 22 16.70 5.15 -8.88
C PRO A 22 15.64 5.62 -7.88
N ILE A 23 15.92 6.74 -7.21
CA ILE A 23 14.90 7.53 -6.53
C ILE A 23 13.99 8.07 -7.65
N MET A 24 12.88 7.39 -7.93
CA MET A 24 11.86 7.94 -8.82
C MET A 24 10.93 8.84 -8.02
N ALA A 25 11.36 10.10 -7.86
CA ALA A 25 10.42 11.20 -7.73
C ALA A 25 10.16 11.74 -9.14
N SER A 26 9.33 11.03 -9.89
CA SER A 26 8.62 11.55 -11.06
C SER A 26 7.15 11.42 -10.71
N GLY A 27 6.36 12.46 -10.97
CA GLY A 27 4.91 12.39 -10.80
C GLY A 27 4.30 11.23 -11.59
N ASP A 28 3.03 10.95 -11.32
CA ASP A 28 2.27 9.89 -11.97
C ASP A 28 2.39 9.97 -13.49
N LYS A 29 2.48 8.79 -14.13
CA LYS A 29 2.58 8.69 -15.59
C LYS A 29 1.28 9.15 -16.27
N TYR A 30 0.15 8.87 -15.63
CA TYR A 30 -1.19 9.23 -16.08
C TYR A 30 -1.79 10.23 -15.11
N ALA A 31 -2.47 11.25 -15.63
CA ALA A 31 -3.10 12.29 -14.84
C ALA A 31 -4.40 11.84 -14.19
N ASN A 32 -5.06 10.80 -14.71
CA ASN A 32 -6.32 10.23 -14.23
C ASN A 32 -6.54 8.83 -14.83
N PHE A 33 -7.62 8.15 -14.41
CA PHE A 33 -7.96 6.80 -14.88
C PHE A 33 -8.33 6.77 -16.37
N ALA A 34 -9.00 7.79 -16.89
CA ALA A 34 -9.36 7.84 -18.31
C ALA A 34 -8.10 7.81 -19.20
N GLU A 35 -7.06 8.57 -18.87
CA GLU A 35 -5.79 8.54 -19.58
C GLU A 35 -5.07 7.19 -19.43
N LEU A 36 -5.12 6.57 -18.25
CA LEU A 36 -4.58 5.22 -18.04
C LEU A 36 -5.29 4.21 -18.94
N ALA A 37 -6.62 4.21 -18.96
CA ALA A 37 -7.45 3.28 -19.73
C ALA A 37 -7.33 3.45 -21.25
N GLU A 38 -6.87 4.61 -21.73
CA GLU A 38 -6.53 4.82 -23.15
C GLU A 38 -5.19 4.16 -23.55
N ASN A 39 -4.30 3.90 -22.57
CA ASN A 39 -2.92 3.45 -22.81
C ASN A 39 -2.61 2.05 -22.26
N GLU A 40 -3.50 1.47 -21.45
CA GLU A 40 -3.31 0.21 -20.73
C GLU A 40 -4.55 -0.68 -20.92
N VAL A 41 -4.38 -2.00 -20.87
CA VAL A 41 -5.46 -2.96 -21.14
C VAL A 41 -5.93 -3.66 -19.86
N GLU A 42 -7.22 -3.51 -19.52
CA GLU A 42 -7.82 -4.28 -18.43
C GLU A 42 -7.77 -5.79 -18.71
N GLY A 43 -7.36 -6.57 -17.72
CA GLY A 43 -7.15 -8.02 -17.82
C GLY A 43 -5.75 -8.42 -18.28
N GLU A 44 -4.95 -7.49 -18.81
CA GLU A 44 -3.55 -7.72 -19.20
C GLU A 44 -2.57 -6.90 -18.36
N ASP A 45 -2.83 -5.59 -18.22
CA ASP A 45 -1.97 -4.63 -17.53
C ASP A 45 -2.48 -4.31 -16.12
N TYR A 46 -3.80 -4.15 -15.98
CA TYR A 46 -4.46 -3.92 -14.70
C TYR A 46 -5.75 -4.73 -14.56
N ARG A 47 -6.31 -4.77 -13.34
CA ARG A 47 -7.61 -5.38 -13.05
C ARG A 47 -8.33 -4.60 -11.97
N ILE A 48 -9.65 -4.53 -12.06
CA ILE A 48 -10.53 -3.96 -11.04
C ILE A 48 -11.36 -5.09 -10.42
N GLU A 49 -11.44 -5.11 -9.09
CA GLU A 49 -12.28 -6.03 -8.33
C GLU A 49 -13.11 -5.25 -7.30
N TYR A 50 -14.41 -5.55 -7.23
CA TYR A 50 -15.30 -5.08 -6.17
C TYR A 50 -16.05 -6.26 -5.57
N THR A 51 -16.14 -6.27 -4.24
CA THR A 51 -16.94 -7.23 -3.47
C THR A 51 -17.93 -6.44 -2.63
N ASP A 52 -19.21 -6.72 -2.81
CA ASP A 52 -20.28 -6.15 -1.97
C ASP A 52 -20.58 -7.11 -0.80
N MET A 53 -20.44 -6.60 0.42
CA MET A 53 -20.85 -7.30 1.65
C MET A 53 -21.99 -6.58 2.37
N GLY A 54 -22.55 -5.53 1.78
CA GLY A 54 -23.63 -4.72 2.37
C GLY A 54 -23.20 -3.96 3.62
N THR A 55 -21.90 -3.66 3.77
CA THR A 55 -21.33 -3.01 4.96
C THR A 55 -21.28 -1.49 4.82
N ASP A 56 -21.36 -0.78 5.93
CA ASP A 56 -21.16 0.67 5.95
C ASP A 56 -19.69 1.08 5.68
N LEU A 57 -18.74 0.22 6.07
CA LEU A 57 -17.32 0.39 5.77
C LEU A 57 -16.95 -0.24 4.43
N LEU A 58 -16.18 0.50 3.62
CA LEU A 58 -15.46 0.01 2.45
C LEU A 58 -13.97 -0.11 2.76
N VAL A 59 -13.38 -1.27 2.54
CA VAL A 59 -11.91 -1.45 2.57
C VAL A 59 -11.39 -1.38 1.14
N LEU A 60 -10.49 -0.47 0.83
CA LEU A 60 -10.07 -0.26 -0.55
C LEU A 60 -8.58 -0.03 -0.75
N SER A 61 -8.15 -0.25 -1.99
CA SER A 61 -6.90 0.32 -2.47
C SER A 61 -6.95 0.64 -3.97
N PRO A 62 -6.50 1.83 -4.39
CA PRO A 62 -6.22 2.14 -5.79
C PRO A 62 -4.87 1.56 -6.26
N HIS A 63 -4.06 0.95 -5.39
CA HIS A 63 -2.64 0.65 -5.65
C HIS A 63 -2.26 -0.81 -5.37
N GLY A 64 -3.15 -1.74 -5.69
CA GLY A 64 -2.91 -3.17 -5.55
C GLY A 64 -1.94 -3.78 -6.57
N GLY A 65 -1.72 -5.08 -6.41
CA GLY A 65 -0.98 -5.94 -7.31
C GLY A 65 0.52 -5.66 -7.23
N GLY A 66 1.10 -5.26 -8.35
CA GLY A 66 2.50 -4.88 -8.46
C GLY A 66 2.78 -3.41 -8.17
N ILE A 67 1.76 -2.57 -8.00
CA ILE A 67 1.91 -1.12 -7.76
C ILE A 67 2.53 -0.94 -6.37
N GLU A 68 1.80 -1.33 -5.32
CA GLU A 68 2.27 -1.38 -3.94
C GLU A 68 2.17 -2.82 -3.42
N GLY A 69 3.21 -3.63 -3.69
CA GLY A 69 3.15 -5.08 -3.45
C GLY A 69 2.70 -5.46 -2.03
N GLY A 70 1.79 -6.42 -1.90
CA GLY A 70 1.25 -6.87 -0.61
C GLY A 70 -0.07 -6.19 -0.20
N VAL A 71 -0.40 -5.04 -0.78
CA VAL A 71 -1.65 -4.31 -0.49
C VAL A 71 -2.89 -5.10 -0.92
N SER A 72 -2.84 -5.72 -2.09
CA SER A 72 -3.91 -6.60 -2.57
C SER A 72 -4.27 -7.72 -1.59
N GLU A 73 -3.25 -8.38 -1.04
CA GLU A 73 -3.48 -9.45 -0.07
C GLU A 73 -4.08 -8.90 1.22
N LEU A 74 -3.66 -7.71 1.67
CA LEU A 74 -4.24 -7.05 2.83
C LEU A 74 -5.72 -6.72 2.60
N VAL A 75 -6.08 -6.05 1.51
CA VAL A 75 -7.49 -5.72 1.18
C VAL A 75 -8.35 -6.98 1.14
N ARG A 76 -7.89 -8.03 0.44
CA ARG A 76 -8.63 -9.30 0.34
C ARG A 76 -8.84 -10.00 1.69
N ALA A 77 -7.97 -9.78 2.67
CA ALA A 77 -8.16 -10.37 4.00
C ALA A 77 -9.39 -9.81 4.76
N PHE A 78 -9.93 -8.68 4.31
CA PHE A 78 -11.16 -8.09 4.84
C PHE A 78 -12.42 -8.51 4.06
N GLY A 79 -12.28 -9.12 2.87
CA GLY A 79 -13.38 -9.38 1.93
C GLY A 79 -14.42 -10.42 2.37
N GLU A 80 -14.18 -11.15 3.46
CA GLU A 80 -15.20 -12.04 4.06
C GLU A 80 -16.13 -11.30 5.05
N GLU A 81 -15.76 -10.11 5.49
CA GLU A 81 -16.47 -9.34 6.52
C GLU A 81 -16.92 -7.95 6.03
N TYR A 82 -16.20 -7.36 5.07
CA TYR A 82 -16.40 -6.00 4.61
C TYR A 82 -16.45 -5.93 3.08
N SER A 83 -17.16 -4.94 2.58
CA SER A 83 -17.14 -4.60 1.16
C SER A 83 -15.73 -4.16 0.79
N THR A 84 -15.24 -4.55 -0.38
CA THR A 84 -13.89 -4.23 -0.82
C THR A 84 -13.84 -3.68 -2.23
N TYR A 85 -12.93 -2.73 -2.47
CA TYR A 85 -12.55 -2.30 -3.82
C TYR A 85 -11.04 -2.45 -4.02
N LEU A 86 -10.61 -2.92 -5.19
CA LEU A 86 -9.21 -3.12 -5.48
C LEU A 86 -8.90 -2.85 -6.95
N PHE A 87 -8.03 -1.86 -7.22
CA PHE A 87 -7.35 -1.69 -8.50
C PHE A 87 -5.96 -2.33 -8.41
N GLU A 88 -5.61 -3.21 -9.33
CA GLU A 88 -4.33 -3.91 -9.31
C GLU A 88 -3.54 -3.73 -10.59
N GLY A 89 -2.26 -3.38 -10.46
CA GLY A 89 -1.30 -3.59 -11.56
C GLY A 89 -0.89 -5.06 -11.64
N ILE A 90 -1.07 -5.68 -12.80
CA ILE A 90 -0.79 -7.11 -13.04
C ILE A 90 0.31 -7.35 -14.09
N LYS A 91 1.00 -6.28 -14.51
CA LYS A 91 2.15 -6.38 -15.42
C LYS A 91 3.26 -7.23 -14.82
N PRO A 92 4.07 -7.92 -15.66
CA PRO A 92 5.25 -8.63 -15.19
C PRO A 92 6.33 -7.71 -14.57
N SER A 93 6.35 -6.43 -14.95
CA SER A 93 7.27 -5.39 -14.43
C SER A 93 6.68 -3.99 -14.64
N ASN A 94 7.26 -2.97 -13.99
CA ASN A 94 6.90 -1.55 -14.15
C ASN A 94 5.45 -1.22 -13.81
N ASN A 95 4.88 -1.88 -12.80
CA ASN A 95 3.52 -1.58 -12.35
C ASN A 95 3.39 -0.17 -11.73
N TRP A 96 4.49 0.46 -11.30
CA TRP A 96 4.46 1.86 -10.84
C TRP A 96 3.98 2.84 -11.93
N ASP A 97 4.11 2.48 -13.22
CA ASP A 97 3.52 3.25 -14.32
C ASP A 97 1.99 3.38 -14.21
N LEU A 98 1.33 2.48 -13.47
CA LEU A 98 -0.11 2.46 -13.25
C LEU A 98 -0.53 3.21 -11.98
N HIS A 99 0.43 3.74 -11.20
CA HIS A 99 0.11 4.53 -10.02
C HIS A 99 -0.52 5.87 -10.45
N ILE A 100 -1.69 6.16 -9.89
CA ILE A 100 -2.36 7.46 -9.93
C ILE A 100 -2.62 7.84 -8.47
N THR A 101 -2.11 8.96 -8.01
CA THR A 101 -2.28 9.44 -6.64
C THR A 101 -3.76 9.53 -6.26
N SER A 102 -4.09 9.28 -4.99
CA SER A 102 -5.49 9.18 -4.55
C SER A 102 -6.33 10.44 -4.80
N SER A 103 -5.72 11.63 -4.91
CA SER A 103 -6.42 12.88 -5.26
C SER A 103 -6.74 13.03 -6.75
N HIS A 104 -6.18 12.17 -7.59
CA HIS A 104 -6.45 12.12 -9.04
C HIS A 104 -7.05 10.78 -9.48
N PHE A 105 -7.23 9.83 -8.56
CA PHE A 105 -7.80 8.53 -8.88
C PHE A 105 -9.32 8.65 -9.03
N ASP A 106 -9.79 8.56 -10.27
CA ASP A 106 -11.18 8.80 -10.67
C ASP A 106 -11.79 7.62 -11.45
N GLU A 107 -11.31 6.39 -11.17
CA GLU A 107 -11.91 5.19 -11.77
C GLU A 107 -13.42 5.11 -11.43
N PRO A 108 -14.30 4.96 -12.45
CA PRO A 108 -15.74 5.11 -12.25
C PRO A 108 -16.35 4.19 -11.18
N THR A 109 -15.92 2.94 -11.11
CA THR A 109 -16.41 1.97 -10.11
C THR A 109 -15.99 2.37 -8.71
N ALA A 110 -14.74 2.83 -8.52
CA ALA A 110 -14.26 3.32 -7.23
C ALA A 110 -15.09 4.51 -6.73
N LEU A 111 -15.33 5.49 -7.60
CA LEU A 111 -16.13 6.68 -7.28
C LEU A 111 -17.58 6.32 -6.92
N GLU A 112 -18.20 5.44 -7.73
CA GLU A 112 -19.55 4.95 -7.47
C GLU A 112 -19.60 4.28 -6.09
N LYS A 113 -18.73 3.29 -5.84
CA LYS A 113 -18.79 2.48 -4.62
C LYS A 113 -18.42 3.25 -3.37
N ILE A 114 -17.42 4.13 -3.42
CA ILE A 114 -17.11 4.98 -2.27
C ILE A 114 -18.32 5.82 -1.86
N SER A 115 -19.06 6.39 -2.83
CA SER A 115 -20.24 7.20 -2.53
C SER A 115 -21.41 6.40 -1.93
N ASP A 116 -21.42 5.07 -2.11
CA ASP A 116 -22.39 4.15 -1.52
C ASP A 116 -22.05 3.76 -0.08
N HIS A 117 -20.82 3.96 0.39
CA HIS A 117 -20.37 3.57 1.72
C HIS A 117 -20.24 4.77 2.69
N SER A 118 -20.42 4.49 3.98
CA SER A 118 -20.40 5.49 5.05
C SER A 118 -18.98 5.81 5.52
N TYR A 119 -18.09 4.83 5.52
CA TYR A 119 -16.71 4.94 6.00
C TYR A 119 -15.75 4.28 5.02
N VAL A 120 -14.48 4.69 5.04
CA VAL A 120 -13.41 4.09 4.23
C VAL A 120 -12.22 3.69 5.09
N LEU A 121 -11.68 2.50 4.86
CA LEU A 121 -10.31 2.14 5.21
C LEU A 121 -9.51 1.97 3.92
N ALA A 122 -8.58 2.88 3.67
CA ALA A 122 -7.69 2.82 2.51
C ALA A 122 -6.34 2.24 2.89
N ILE A 123 -5.85 1.28 2.10
CA ILE A 123 -4.58 0.60 2.34
C ILE A 123 -3.60 0.95 1.22
N HIS A 124 -2.46 1.48 1.60
CA HIS A 124 -1.37 1.91 0.73
C HIS A 124 -0.02 1.36 1.21
N GLY A 125 1.00 1.53 0.38
CA GLY A 125 2.36 1.17 0.65
C GLY A 125 3.36 2.23 0.21
N TYR A 126 4.24 2.61 1.13
CA TYR A 126 5.35 3.53 0.83
C TYR A 126 6.70 2.82 0.87
N SER A 127 7.71 3.43 0.22
CA SER A 127 9.07 2.91 0.22
C SER A 127 9.81 3.31 1.49
N ASP A 128 10.17 2.33 2.31
CA ASP A 128 11.07 2.48 3.46
C ASP A 128 11.68 1.12 3.82
N THR A 129 12.87 1.15 4.43
CA THR A 129 13.59 -0.01 4.94
C THR A 129 13.21 -0.35 6.38
N GLU A 130 12.58 0.55 7.12
CA GLU A 130 12.09 0.27 8.47
C GLU A 130 10.67 -0.32 8.44
N LYS A 131 10.36 -1.22 9.37
CA LYS A 131 9.00 -1.77 9.51
C LYS A 131 8.14 -0.76 10.25
N HIS A 132 7.23 -0.10 9.55
CA HIS A 132 6.41 0.95 10.13
C HIS A 132 5.11 1.16 9.36
N THR A 133 4.07 1.59 10.07
CA THR A 133 2.78 1.99 9.50
C THR A 133 2.50 3.44 9.87
N ILE A 134 2.32 4.29 8.86
CA ILE A 134 1.83 5.65 9.04
C ILE A 134 0.32 5.59 8.91
N VAL A 135 -0.39 6.12 9.90
CA VAL A 135 -1.85 6.17 9.93
C VAL A 135 -2.30 7.61 9.79
N GLY A 136 -3.21 7.86 8.86
CA GLY A 136 -3.83 9.16 8.63
C GLY A 136 -5.32 8.99 8.32
N GLY A 137 -5.84 9.91 7.51
CA GLY A 137 -7.25 10.03 7.16
C GLY A 137 -7.98 11.04 8.04
N THR A 138 -9.25 11.25 7.72
CA THR A 138 -10.11 12.23 8.41
C THR A 138 -10.77 11.68 9.67
N ASP A 139 -10.81 10.34 9.85
CA ASP A 139 -11.26 9.70 11.09
C ASP A 139 -10.09 9.45 12.04
N THR A 140 -9.64 10.52 12.71
CA THR A 140 -8.49 10.45 13.62
C THR A 140 -8.75 9.57 14.85
N GLU A 141 -9.99 9.46 15.30
CA GLU A 141 -10.33 8.58 16.43
C GLU A 141 -10.22 7.10 16.05
N GLY A 142 -10.72 6.75 14.86
CA GLY A 142 -10.54 5.44 14.27
C GLY A 142 -9.08 5.09 13.99
N GLY A 143 -8.36 6.03 13.39
CA GLY A 143 -6.94 5.90 13.11
C GLY A 143 -6.13 5.67 14.38
N GLN A 144 -6.38 6.43 15.46
CA GLN A 144 -5.71 6.21 16.74
C GLN A 144 -6.01 4.83 17.32
N ALA A 145 -7.25 4.36 17.25
CA ALA A 145 -7.60 3.02 17.74
C ALA A 145 -6.84 1.91 16.98
N ILE A 146 -6.65 2.06 15.67
CA ILE A 146 -5.82 1.13 14.89
C ILE A 146 -4.35 1.20 15.31
N VAL A 147 -3.80 2.40 15.53
CA VAL A 147 -2.41 2.57 16.02
C VAL A 147 -2.21 1.86 17.35
N ASP A 148 -3.15 2.00 18.28
CA ASP A 148 -3.09 1.38 19.59
C ASP A 148 -3.13 -0.15 19.46
N ALA A 149 -4.10 -0.69 18.71
CA ALA A 149 -4.23 -2.14 18.48
C ALA A 149 -3.00 -2.76 17.79
N LEU A 150 -2.42 -2.07 16.81
CA LEU A 150 -1.18 -2.49 16.15
C LEU A 150 0.00 -2.48 17.14
N SER A 151 0.11 -1.42 17.96
CA SER A 151 1.17 -1.27 18.95
C SER A 151 1.12 -2.36 20.02
N GLU A 152 -0.08 -2.74 20.48
CA GLU A 152 -0.30 -3.84 21.43
C GLU A 152 0.17 -5.19 20.87
N GLN A 153 0.06 -5.40 19.55
CA GLN A 153 0.60 -6.58 18.88
C GLN A 153 2.10 -6.48 18.55
N GLY A 154 2.75 -5.38 18.93
CA GLY A 154 4.18 -5.14 18.74
C GLY A 154 4.56 -4.61 17.35
N PHE A 155 3.61 -4.07 16.60
CA PHE A 155 3.89 -3.36 15.35
C PHE A 155 4.21 -1.89 15.62
N SER A 156 5.14 -1.35 14.85
CA SER A 156 5.43 0.08 14.85
C SER A 156 4.38 0.80 14.00
N ALA A 157 3.60 1.68 14.62
CA ALA A 157 2.60 2.50 13.94
C ALA A 157 2.53 3.90 14.59
N GLU A 158 2.20 4.91 13.81
CA GLU A 158 1.97 6.27 14.32
C GLU A 158 0.78 6.93 13.62
N LEU A 159 0.00 7.73 14.36
CA LEU A 159 -1.01 8.62 13.80
C LEU A 159 -0.34 9.95 13.45
N VAL A 160 -0.45 10.39 12.20
CA VAL A 160 0.11 11.66 11.73
C VAL A 160 -0.96 12.74 11.60
N ASP A 161 -0.56 14.00 11.74
CA ASP A 161 -1.44 15.13 11.50
C ASP A 161 -1.55 15.49 10.00
N GLN A 162 -2.49 16.37 9.67
CA GLN A 162 -2.78 16.80 8.29
C GLN A 162 -1.57 17.39 7.53
N SER A 163 -0.56 17.92 8.23
CA SER A 163 0.64 18.49 7.60
C SER A 163 1.60 17.42 7.07
N HIS A 164 1.44 16.17 7.50
CA HIS A 164 2.25 15.07 7.02
C HIS A 164 1.92 14.75 5.56
N ARG A 165 2.95 14.50 4.74
CA ARG A 165 2.80 14.28 3.28
C ARG A 165 1.93 13.06 2.92
N LEU A 166 1.81 12.11 3.85
CA LEU A 166 1.01 10.89 3.72
C LEU A 166 -0.22 10.91 4.65
N SER A 167 -0.71 12.10 5.01
CA SER A 167 -1.82 12.21 5.97
C SER A 167 -3.15 11.75 5.41
N GLY A 168 -3.34 11.70 4.09
CA GLY A 168 -4.61 11.30 3.48
C GLY A 168 -5.79 12.25 3.73
N THR A 169 -5.52 13.49 4.17
CA THR A 169 -6.56 14.46 4.60
C THR A 169 -7.03 15.43 3.52
N ASP A 170 -6.47 15.35 2.31
CA ASP A 170 -6.88 16.19 1.18
C ASP A 170 -8.37 15.93 0.84
N PRO A 171 -9.23 16.97 0.75
CA PRO A 171 -10.64 16.82 0.38
C PRO A 171 -10.87 16.12 -0.96
N ASP A 172 -9.95 16.25 -1.90
CA ASP A 172 -10.04 15.63 -3.23
C ASP A 172 -9.50 14.19 -3.22
N ASN A 173 -8.90 13.73 -2.12
CA ASN A 173 -8.48 12.33 -1.96
C ASN A 173 -9.71 11.43 -2.04
N LEU A 174 -9.69 10.48 -2.98
CA LEU A 174 -10.70 9.44 -3.17
C LEU A 174 -11.22 8.85 -1.85
N ASN A 175 -10.33 8.61 -0.89
CA ASN A 175 -10.63 8.03 0.42
C ASN A 175 -11.70 8.82 1.20
N ASN A 176 -11.78 10.14 0.97
CA ASN A 176 -12.64 11.09 1.69
C ASN A 176 -13.98 11.35 0.98
N LEU A 177 -14.25 10.71 -0.16
CA LEU A 177 -15.47 10.94 -0.95
C LEU A 177 -16.66 10.06 -0.50
N CYS A 178 -16.51 9.35 0.62
CA CYS A 178 -17.58 8.55 1.22
C CYS A 178 -18.66 9.44 1.87
N LYS A 179 -19.82 8.88 2.22
CA LYS A 179 -20.99 9.65 2.68
C LYS A 179 -20.70 10.57 3.87
N THR A 180 -19.85 10.13 4.79
CA THR A 180 -19.51 10.89 6.00
C THR A 180 -18.25 11.73 5.84
N GLY A 181 -17.49 11.51 4.76
CA GLY A 181 -16.13 12.04 4.59
C GLY A 181 -15.12 11.49 5.59
N LYS A 182 -15.46 10.46 6.39
CA LYS A 182 -14.57 9.83 7.38
C LYS A 182 -13.82 8.65 6.76
N SER A 183 -12.51 8.78 6.71
CA SER A 183 -11.58 7.79 6.19
C SER A 183 -10.45 7.52 7.16
N ILE A 184 -9.90 6.31 7.12
CA ILE A 184 -8.62 5.97 7.70
C ILE A 184 -7.69 5.58 6.56
N GLN A 185 -6.49 6.15 6.52
CA GLN A 185 -5.45 5.80 5.54
C GLN A 185 -4.31 5.06 6.25
N LEU A 186 -4.00 3.86 5.78
CA LEU A 186 -2.84 3.09 6.23
C LEU A 186 -1.77 3.11 5.17
N GLU A 187 -0.61 3.65 5.52
CA GLU A 187 0.58 3.69 4.67
C GLU A 187 1.60 2.74 5.25
N ILE A 188 1.85 1.62 4.56
CA ILE A 188 2.60 0.50 5.11
C ILE A 188 3.95 0.38 4.41
N SER A 189 5.05 0.44 5.15
CA SER A 189 6.38 0.43 4.55
C SER A 189 6.66 -0.85 3.76
N THR A 190 7.55 -0.77 2.76
CA THR A 190 8.04 -1.95 2.02
C THR A 190 8.51 -3.05 2.96
N SER A 191 9.36 -2.73 3.95
CA SER A 191 9.83 -3.72 4.92
C SER A 191 8.72 -4.35 5.77
N GLN A 192 7.68 -3.60 6.13
CA GLN A 192 6.55 -4.15 6.87
C GLN A 192 5.69 -5.06 5.96
N ARG A 193 5.43 -4.64 4.71
CA ARG A 193 4.72 -5.47 3.72
C ARG A 193 5.49 -6.75 3.39
N GLU A 194 6.80 -6.69 3.20
CA GLU A 194 7.64 -7.87 2.96
C GLU A 194 7.59 -8.86 4.12
N ALA A 195 7.60 -8.35 5.37
CA ALA A 195 7.58 -9.20 6.56
C ALA A 195 6.31 -10.07 6.69
N PHE A 196 5.23 -9.68 6.02
CA PHE A 196 3.99 -10.44 5.99
C PHE A 196 4.07 -11.74 5.18
N PHE A 197 5.04 -11.86 4.27
CA PHE A 197 5.11 -12.96 3.32
C PHE A 197 6.43 -13.70 3.41
N SER A 198 6.41 -15.03 3.23
CA SER A 198 7.65 -15.79 3.03
C SER A 198 8.21 -15.65 1.62
N ARG A 199 7.41 -15.17 0.66
CA ARG A 199 7.82 -14.86 -0.72
C ARG A 199 7.09 -13.61 -1.21
N PHE A 200 7.84 -12.56 -1.56
CA PHE A 200 7.28 -11.25 -1.88
C PHE A 200 7.12 -10.96 -3.39
N GLY A 201 7.01 -11.99 -4.24
CA GLY A 201 6.73 -11.79 -5.68
C GLY A 201 5.23 -11.72 -5.98
N LEU A 202 4.84 -10.97 -7.02
CA LEU A 202 3.45 -10.76 -7.45
C LEU A 202 2.60 -12.04 -7.45
N VAL A 203 3.11 -13.12 -8.06
CA VAL A 203 2.39 -14.40 -8.16
C VAL A 203 2.50 -15.27 -6.90
N THR A 204 3.44 -14.95 -6.00
CA THR A 204 3.78 -15.80 -4.85
C THR A 204 3.20 -15.31 -3.52
N ARG A 205 2.93 -14.00 -3.36
CA ARG A 205 2.44 -13.41 -2.10
C ARG A 205 1.11 -14.00 -1.66
N ALA A 206 0.15 -14.15 -2.57
CA ALA A 206 -1.17 -14.72 -2.32
C ALA A 206 -1.17 -16.13 -1.67
N LYS A 207 -0.06 -16.88 -1.74
CA LYS A 207 0.07 -18.23 -1.14
C LYS A 207 1.14 -18.32 -0.05
N SER A 208 1.66 -17.19 0.40
CA SER A 208 2.85 -17.15 1.26
C SER A 208 2.76 -16.22 2.45
N TYR A 209 1.58 -15.64 2.72
CA TYR A 209 1.33 -14.87 3.94
C TYR A 209 1.56 -15.74 5.18
N ASN A 210 2.09 -15.13 6.24
CA ASN A 210 2.56 -15.82 7.44
C ASN A 210 1.85 -15.31 8.71
N LYS A 211 2.27 -15.77 9.89
CA LYS A 211 1.64 -15.37 11.17
C LYS A 211 1.73 -13.86 11.46
N VAL A 212 2.74 -13.16 10.93
CA VAL A 212 2.86 -11.70 11.06
C VAL A 212 1.73 -11.01 10.30
N PHE A 213 1.40 -11.48 9.09
CA PHE A 213 0.25 -10.99 8.32
C PHE A 213 -1.05 -11.16 9.09
N SER A 214 -1.34 -12.39 9.57
CA SER A 214 -2.58 -12.66 10.30
C SER A 214 -2.71 -11.78 11.54
N LYS A 215 -1.65 -11.66 12.35
CA LYS A 215 -1.65 -10.80 13.54
C LYS A 215 -1.94 -9.32 13.21
N TYR A 216 -1.40 -8.83 12.11
CA TYR A 216 -1.59 -7.44 11.69
C TYR A 216 -3.05 -7.20 11.25
N VAL A 217 -3.59 -8.10 10.42
CA VAL A 217 -4.99 -8.04 9.97
C VAL A 217 -5.96 -8.20 11.14
N ASP A 218 -5.72 -9.15 12.03
CA ASP A 218 -6.60 -9.43 13.18
C ASP A 218 -6.70 -8.21 14.11
N ALA A 219 -5.59 -7.52 14.37
CA ALA A 219 -5.57 -6.29 15.18
C ALA A 219 -6.44 -5.18 14.56
N ILE A 220 -6.38 -5.01 13.25
CA ILE A 220 -7.23 -4.02 12.55
C ILE A 220 -8.69 -4.47 12.60
N LYS A 221 -8.99 -5.74 12.31
CA LYS A 221 -10.35 -6.29 12.33
C LYS A 221 -11.03 -6.13 13.68
N GLU A 222 -10.29 -6.25 14.78
CA GLU A 222 -10.83 -6.02 16.13
C GLU A 222 -11.40 -4.60 16.26
N VAL A 223 -10.63 -3.58 15.88
CA VAL A 223 -11.06 -2.18 15.89
C VAL A 223 -12.24 -1.95 14.95
N LEU A 224 -12.18 -2.51 13.73
CA LEU A 224 -13.25 -2.31 12.75
C LEU A 224 -14.58 -2.91 13.22
N ASN A 225 -14.53 -4.10 13.82
CA ASN A 225 -15.70 -4.81 14.32
C ASN A 225 -16.38 -4.08 15.49
N GLU A 226 -15.65 -3.26 16.22
CA GLU A 226 -16.18 -2.45 17.32
C GLU A 226 -16.76 -1.12 16.85
N ARG A 227 -16.24 -0.53 15.76
CA ARG A 227 -16.50 0.86 15.39
C ARG A 227 -17.33 1.06 14.11
N TYR A 228 -17.31 0.11 13.16
CA TYR A 228 -17.82 0.35 11.79
C TYR A 228 -18.69 -0.80 11.23
N LYS A 229 -19.37 -1.55 12.09
CA LYS A 229 -20.38 -2.53 11.67
C LYS A 229 -21.67 -1.89 11.18
#